data_AF-A0A3R6U669-F1
#
_entry.id   AF-A0A3R6U669-F1
#
_cell.length_a   1.000
_cell.length_b   1.000
_cell.length_c   1.000
_cell.angle_alpha   90.00
_cell.angle_beta   90.00
_cell.angle_gamma   90.00
#
_symmetry.space_group_name_H-M   'P 1'
#
loop_
_entity.id
_entity.type
_entity.pdbx_description
1 polymer ?
#
loop_
_entity_poly.entity_id
_entity_poly.type
_entity_poly.pdbx_seq_one_letter_code
_entity_poly.pdbx_strand_id
1 'polypeptide(L)'
;MQMRKDLIIIVNLENGKAQLEFKLPEEFLTERRETEMRMEIWETAGGGRPIFYGNYRNVDQDPMTALLLRPHLWNGRKDPYLYQVRAWLRFPTGIDSSLFKTEDSGKFRDSEDFENRREVYWQRDLAIYDLRVIEKKGIYLNEAEFHPHIVEYRLPPQLSEYGTQDEQMERDLERLARMGANAILFHNDDRKSEGQEKTGQDNAGQKNGVRQNPGTDHFYRLCLKRGFLVKDLWITDEKIPIYRGLPGETTQEMLLSEDGRTLTEHYYYYQAKWSREPVLYPALSTLHRQENGLLSLTVYSNQKKVVLYVDGVLFLFQSAQTGGPEFIFEDIPAEKLPLHLAVEAGNLSTSLTIR
;
A
#
# COMPACT_ATOMS: atom_id res chain seq x y z
N MET A 1 -2.39 17.79 -23.37
CA MET A 1 -2.87 18.48 -22.15
C MET A 1 -2.26 17.78 -20.94
N GLN A 2 -1.51 18.49 -20.11
CA GLN A 2 -0.79 17.90 -18.97
C GLN A 2 -1.66 17.95 -17.71
N MET A 3 -1.95 16.80 -17.11
CA MET A 3 -2.75 16.70 -15.89
C MET A 3 -1.84 16.80 -14.66
N ARG A 4 -2.07 17.80 -13.81
CA ARG A 4 -1.37 18.00 -12.54
C ARG A 4 -1.96 17.13 -11.42
N LYS A 5 -1.16 16.88 -10.38
CA LYS A 5 -1.51 16.02 -9.23
C LYS A 5 -1.33 16.71 -7.87
N ASP A 6 -0.82 17.93 -7.88
CA ASP A 6 -0.42 18.72 -6.72
C ASP A 6 -1.57 19.54 -6.09
N LEU A 7 -2.82 19.31 -6.51
CA LEU A 7 -3.99 19.85 -5.83
C LEU A 7 -4.09 19.27 -4.42
N ILE A 8 -4.09 20.13 -3.41
CA ILE A 8 -4.22 19.72 -2.01
C ILE A 8 -5.71 19.59 -1.69
N ILE A 9 -6.08 18.46 -1.06
CA ILE A 9 -7.44 18.15 -0.64
C ILE A 9 -7.37 17.78 0.83
N ILE A 10 -8.03 18.57 1.67
CA ILE A 10 -8.18 18.31 3.11
C ILE A 10 -9.57 17.70 3.31
N VAL A 11 -9.63 16.61 4.07
CA VAL A 11 -10.86 15.88 4.34
C VAL A 11 -11.17 15.97 5.83
N ASN A 12 -12.36 16.44 6.17
CA ASN A 12 -12.91 16.38 7.52
C ASN A 12 -14.16 15.48 7.53
N LEU A 13 -14.17 14.47 8.39
CA LEU A 13 -15.29 13.54 8.55
C LEU A 13 -16.03 13.85 9.84
N GLU A 14 -17.29 14.28 9.73
CA GLU A 14 -18.13 14.59 10.87
C GLU A 14 -19.55 14.07 10.65
N ASN A 15 -20.10 13.35 11.63
CA ASN A 15 -21.48 12.85 11.62
C ASN A 15 -21.86 12.11 10.33
N GLY A 16 -20.94 11.30 9.79
CA GLY A 16 -21.14 10.53 8.56
C GLY A 16 -21.11 11.35 7.26
N LYS A 17 -20.70 12.62 7.32
CA LYS A 17 -20.50 13.50 6.17
C LYS A 17 -19.01 13.79 5.98
N ALA A 18 -18.58 13.96 4.73
CA ALA A 18 -17.23 14.43 4.42
C ALA A 18 -17.29 15.88 3.92
N GLN A 19 -16.66 16.78 4.65
CA GLN A 19 -16.34 18.12 4.18
C GLN A 19 -14.94 18.10 3.57
N LEU A 20 -14.85 18.53 2.32
CA LEU A 20 -13.61 18.60 1.56
C LEU A 20 -13.24 20.07 1.40
N GLU A 21 -11.99 20.42 1.67
CA GLU A 21 -11.42 21.74 1.42
C GLU A 21 -10.29 21.59 0.39
N PHE A 22 -10.34 22.38 -0.67
CA PHE A 22 -9.42 22.33 -1.79
C PHE A 22 -8.48 23.52 -1.74
N LYS A 23 -7.17 23.27 -1.79
CA LYS A 23 -6.14 24.32 -1.81
C LYS A 23 -5.34 24.22 -3.09
N LEU A 24 -5.31 25.32 -3.83
CA LEU A 24 -4.46 25.45 -5.01
C LEU A 24 -2.99 25.56 -4.58
N PRO A 25 -2.05 25.08 -5.42
CA PRO A 25 -0.63 25.36 -5.23
C PRO A 25 -0.34 26.86 -5.10
N GLU A 26 0.65 27.23 -4.31
CA GLU A 26 0.95 28.64 -3.98
C GLU A 26 1.22 29.52 -5.21
N GLU A 27 1.79 28.95 -6.28
CA GLU A 27 2.02 29.63 -7.55
C GLU A 27 0.74 30.21 -8.18
N PHE A 28 -0.43 29.67 -7.84
CA PHE A 28 -1.74 30.14 -8.32
C PHE A 28 -2.47 31.04 -7.31
N LEU A 29 -1.96 31.18 -6.09
CA LEU A 29 -2.53 32.03 -5.05
C LEU A 29 -1.99 33.47 -5.10
N THR A 30 -0.85 33.69 -5.77
CA THR A 30 -0.18 34.99 -5.86
C THR A 30 -0.77 35.90 -6.94
N GLU A 31 -1.55 35.36 -7.88
CA GLU A 31 -2.18 36.13 -8.94
C GLU A 31 -3.45 36.84 -8.46
N ARG A 32 -3.43 38.18 -8.40
CA ARG A 32 -4.61 39.02 -8.07
C ARG A 32 -5.64 39.12 -9.22
N ARG A 33 -5.69 38.14 -10.12
CA ARG A 33 -6.64 38.13 -11.25
C ARG A 33 -7.86 37.28 -10.87
N GLU A 34 -9.04 37.70 -11.31
CA GLU A 34 -10.28 36.94 -11.08
C GLU A 34 -10.21 35.61 -11.84
N THR A 35 -9.90 34.52 -11.16
CA THR A 35 -9.86 33.18 -11.75
C THR A 35 -11.16 32.43 -11.50
N GLU A 36 -11.58 31.62 -12.47
CA GLU A 36 -12.73 30.71 -12.35
C GLU A 36 -12.19 29.28 -12.21
N MET A 37 -12.55 28.62 -11.11
CA MET A 37 -12.20 27.22 -10.87
C MET A 37 -13.45 26.36 -10.90
N ARG A 38 -13.47 25.41 -11.83
CA ARG A 38 -14.46 24.34 -11.87
C ARG A 38 -13.90 23.10 -11.19
N MET A 39 -14.75 22.36 -10.51
CA MET A 39 -14.37 21.12 -9.85
C MET A 39 -15.47 20.09 -9.94
N GLU A 40 -15.06 18.84 -10.14
CA GLU A 40 -15.95 17.68 -10.17
C GLU A 40 -15.36 16.56 -9.31
N ILE A 41 -16.25 15.89 -8.58
CA ILE A 41 -15.90 14.65 -7.86
C ILE A 41 -16.68 13.53 -8.52
N TRP A 42 -15.95 12.49 -8.93
CA TRP A 42 -16.47 11.35 -9.64
C TRP A 42 -16.38 10.10 -8.78
N GLU A 43 -17.45 9.31 -8.80
CA GLU A 43 -17.36 7.92 -8.37
C GLU A 43 -16.62 7.11 -9.43
N THR A 44 -15.59 6.37 -9.03
CA THR A 44 -14.84 5.51 -9.97
C THR A 44 -15.55 4.17 -10.21
N ALA A 45 -16.39 3.73 -9.27
CA ALA A 45 -17.20 2.53 -9.41
C ALA A 45 -18.41 2.75 -10.34
N GLY A 46 -18.77 1.75 -11.15
CA GLY A 46 -20.05 1.74 -11.89
C GLY A 46 -20.13 2.60 -13.15
N GLY A 47 -19.00 2.90 -13.80
CA GLY A 47 -18.97 3.58 -15.11
C GLY A 47 -18.69 5.08 -15.08
N GLY A 48 -18.33 5.64 -13.91
CA GLY A 48 -17.93 7.04 -13.79
C GLY A 48 -19.13 7.98 -13.80
N ARG A 49 -19.61 8.36 -12.61
CA ARG A 49 -20.65 9.41 -12.48
C ARG A 49 -20.13 10.59 -11.66
N PRO A 50 -20.37 11.84 -12.09
CA PRO A 50 -20.09 13.00 -11.26
C PRO A 50 -21.14 13.05 -10.13
N ILE A 51 -20.68 13.16 -8.89
CA ILE A 51 -21.51 13.29 -7.69
C ILE A 51 -21.43 14.67 -7.06
N PHE A 52 -20.50 15.50 -7.53
CA PHE A 52 -20.36 16.88 -7.12
C PHE A 52 -19.89 17.71 -8.31
N TYR A 53 -20.43 18.92 -8.42
CA TYR A 53 -19.99 19.95 -9.33
C TYR A 53 -19.93 21.27 -8.56
N GLY A 54 -18.77 21.91 -8.57
CA GLY A 54 -18.54 23.21 -7.94
C GLY A 54 -17.93 24.17 -8.93
N ASN A 55 -18.32 25.43 -8.84
CA ASN A 55 -17.70 26.52 -9.59
C ASN A 55 -17.38 27.65 -8.61
N TYR A 56 -16.12 28.05 -8.55
CA TYR A 56 -15.59 28.96 -7.54
C TYR A 56 -14.86 30.12 -8.22
N ARG A 57 -14.86 31.27 -7.57
CA ARG A 57 -14.04 32.41 -7.98
C ARG A 57 -13.12 32.80 -6.84
N ASN A 58 -11.86 33.11 -7.17
CA ASN A 58 -10.86 33.49 -6.15
C ASN A 58 -11.24 34.81 -5.42
N VAL A 59 -12.08 35.65 -6.03
CA VAL A 59 -12.57 36.90 -5.43
C VAL A 59 -13.56 36.70 -4.28
N ASP A 60 -14.14 35.51 -4.13
CA ASP A 60 -15.22 35.27 -3.16
C ASP A 60 -14.72 35.17 -1.71
N GLN A 61 -13.40 35.13 -1.46
CA GLN A 61 -12.73 34.90 -0.16
C GLN A 61 -13.14 33.60 0.59
N ASP A 62 -14.15 32.90 0.09
CA ASP A 62 -14.64 31.65 0.65
C ASP A 62 -13.69 30.49 0.32
N PRO A 63 -13.47 29.56 1.26
CA PRO A 63 -12.70 28.37 1.00
C PRO A 63 -13.43 27.50 -0.04
N MET A 64 -12.68 27.05 -1.06
CA MET A 64 -13.19 26.11 -2.05
C MET A 64 -13.51 24.79 -1.35
N THR A 65 -14.80 24.50 -1.18
CA THR A 65 -15.26 23.38 -0.36
C THR A 65 -16.34 22.55 -1.05
N ALA A 66 -16.37 21.25 -0.74
CA ALA A 66 -17.43 20.33 -1.16
C ALA A 66 -17.95 19.55 0.04
N LEU A 67 -19.24 19.24 0.06
CA LEU A 67 -19.87 18.44 1.11
C LEU A 67 -20.46 17.16 0.51
N LEU A 68 -19.95 16.01 0.94
CA LEU A 68 -20.52 14.70 0.62
C LEU A 68 -21.35 14.22 1.81
N LEU A 69 -22.66 14.06 1.60
CA LEU A 69 -23.60 13.72 2.68
C LEU A 69 -23.49 12.26 3.17
N ARG A 70 -23.06 11.36 2.29
CA ARG A 70 -22.91 9.92 2.54
C ARG A 70 -21.73 9.38 1.74
N PRO A 71 -20.49 9.75 2.10
CA PRO A 71 -19.32 9.29 1.39
C PRO A 71 -19.16 7.78 1.55
N HIS A 72 -18.78 7.11 0.47
CA HIS A 72 -18.29 5.74 0.49
C HIS A 72 -16.87 5.78 1.04
N LEU A 73 -16.69 5.26 2.25
CA LEU A 73 -15.41 5.28 2.93
C LEU A 73 -14.47 4.22 2.35
N TRP A 74 -13.22 4.62 2.11
CA TRP A 74 -12.13 3.67 1.92
C TRP A 74 -11.93 2.88 3.22
N ASN A 75 -11.88 1.55 3.12
CA ASN A 75 -11.82 0.65 4.26
C ASN A 75 -10.73 -0.42 4.10
N GLY A 76 -9.56 0.01 3.61
CA GLY A 76 -8.40 -0.85 3.42
C GLY A 76 -8.67 -2.00 2.45
N ARG A 77 -8.08 -3.16 2.73
CA ARG A 77 -8.22 -4.38 1.92
C ARG A 77 -9.67 -4.86 1.78
N LYS A 78 -10.56 -4.48 2.70
CA LYS A 78 -11.98 -4.89 2.65
C LYS A 78 -12.74 -4.14 1.55
N ASP A 79 -12.42 -2.86 1.36
CA ASP A 79 -13.11 -1.99 0.43
C ASP A 79 -12.21 -0.79 0.05
N PRO A 80 -11.33 -0.93 -0.95
CA PRO A 80 -10.37 0.09 -1.32
C PRO A 80 -10.99 1.19 -2.20
N TYR A 81 -12.16 1.71 -1.82
CA TYR A 81 -12.93 2.67 -2.61
C TYR A 81 -12.18 4.00 -2.80
N LEU A 82 -12.12 4.48 -4.05
CA LEU A 82 -11.51 5.76 -4.40
C LEU A 82 -12.47 6.63 -5.21
N TYR A 83 -12.53 7.90 -4.87
CA TYR A 83 -13.09 8.94 -5.73
C TYR A 83 -12.03 9.42 -6.73
N GLN A 84 -12.48 10.04 -7.81
CA GLN A 84 -11.60 10.82 -8.69
C GLN A 84 -12.02 12.29 -8.63
N VAL A 85 -11.10 13.14 -8.22
CA VAL A 85 -11.28 14.59 -8.25
C VAL A 85 -10.67 15.14 -9.52
N ARG A 86 -11.44 15.93 -10.26
CA ARG A 86 -10.99 16.69 -11.42
C ARG A 86 -11.23 18.16 -11.17
N ALA A 87 -10.25 18.98 -11.50
CA ALA A 87 -10.39 20.42 -11.38
C ALA A 87 -9.79 21.13 -12.58
N TRP A 88 -10.37 22.28 -12.89
CA TRP A 88 -10.04 23.13 -14.03
C TRP A 88 -9.95 24.56 -13.55
N LEU A 89 -8.78 25.17 -13.66
CA LEU A 89 -8.59 26.59 -13.39
C LEU A 89 -8.49 27.32 -14.73
N ARG A 90 -9.35 28.32 -14.91
CA ARG A 90 -9.38 29.18 -16.09
C ARG A 90 -8.95 30.59 -15.71
N PHE A 91 -7.97 31.11 -16.44
CA PHE A 91 -7.55 32.50 -16.32
C PHE A 91 -8.37 33.40 -17.25
N PRO A 92 -8.73 34.62 -16.81
CA PRO A 92 -9.33 35.61 -17.68
C PRO A 92 -8.26 36.06 -18.70
N THR A 93 -8.64 36.09 -19.97
CA THR A 93 -7.76 36.50 -21.06
C THR A 93 -7.47 38.00 -20.97
N GLY A 94 -6.28 38.36 -20.51
CA GLY A 94 -5.71 39.70 -20.60
C GLY A 94 -4.33 39.62 -21.22
N ILE A 95 -4.15 40.22 -22.39
CA ILE A 95 -2.92 40.26 -23.18
C ILE A 95 -1.77 40.75 -22.29
N ASP A 96 -0.86 39.86 -21.89
CA ASP A 96 0.52 40.24 -21.63
C ASP A 96 1.45 39.03 -21.77
N SER A 97 2.06 38.92 -22.95
CA SER A 97 3.07 37.92 -23.30
C SER A 97 4.44 38.18 -22.66
N SER A 98 4.56 39.15 -21.74
CA SER A 98 5.83 39.56 -21.15
C SER A 98 6.33 38.71 -19.97
N LEU A 99 5.50 37.84 -19.40
CA LEU A 99 5.84 37.05 -18.20
C LEU A 99 6.57 35.71 -18.47
N PHE A 100 6.86 35.37 -19.74
CA PHE A 100 7.57 34.14 -20.11
C PHE A 100 8.78 34.42 -21.02
N LYS A 101 9.61 35.39 -20.63
CA LYS A 101 11.02 35.40 -21.04
C LYS A 101 11.85 34.78 -19.93
N THR A 102 11.89 33.46 -19.87
CA THR A 102 13.08 32.78 -19.37
C THR A 102 14.07 32.75 -20.53
N GLU A 103 15.17 33.47 -20.39
CA GLU A 103 16.34 33.25 -21.22
C GLU A 103 16.75 31.77 -21.08
N ASP A 104 17.00 31.13 -22.22
CA ASP A 104 17.48 29.75 -22.39
C ASP A 104 16.59 28.58 -21.91
N SER A 105 15.70 28.15 -22.81
CA SER A 105 15.75 26.75 -23.30
C SER A 105 14.88 26.58 -24.54
N GLY A 106 15.42 25.83 -25.50
CA GLY A 106 15.01 25.89 -26.90
C GLY A 106 13.60 25.40 -27.23
N LYS A 107 12.99 26.12 -28.18
CA LYS A 107 11.95 25.67 -29.12
C LYS A 107 10.77 24.90 -28.52
N PHE A 108 9.87 25.64 -27.86
CA PHE A 108 8.44 25.31 -27.93
C PHE A 108 7.83 26.12 -29.08
N ARG A 109 7.39 25.41 -30.12
CA ARG A 109 6.67 25.98 -31.25
C ARG A 109 5.20 25.86 -30.90
N ASP A 110 4.67 26.88 -30.23
CA ASP A 110 3.24 27.00 -29.99
C ASP A 110 2.55 27.18 -31.34
N SER A 111 1.69 26.22 -31.70
CA SER A 111 0.74 26.38 -32.79
C SER A 111 -0.26 27.45 -32.37
N GLU A 112 -0.26 28.57 -33.09
CA GLU A 112 -1.29 29.59 -33.06
C GLU A 112 -2.65 28.95 -33.34
N ASP A 113 -3.45 28.74 -32.30
CA ASP A 113 -4.87 28.52 -32.43
C ASP A 113 -5.63 29.43 -31.45
N PHE A 114 -6.69 30.01 -31.99
CA PHE A 114 -7.51 31.08 -31.45
C PHE A 114 -8.02 30.84 -30.02
N GLU A 115 -8.10 31.93 -29.25
CA GLU A 115 -8.42 32.04 -27.82
C GLU A 115 -7.24 31.77 -26.88
N ASN A 116 -6.68 32.85 -26.35
CA ASN A 116 -5.58 32.93 -25.39
C ASN A 116 -5.93 32.34 -23.99
N ARG A 117 -6.74 31.27 -23.93
CA ARG A 117 -7.23 30.62 -22.71
C ARG A 117 -6.13 29.70 -22.18
N ARG A 118 -5.38 30.17 -21.20
CA ARG A 118 -4.57 29.27 -20.37
C ARG A 118 -5.50 28.56 -19.39
N GLU A 119 -5.54 27.25 -19.47
CA GLU A 119 -6.32 26.40 -18.59
C GLU A 119 -5.38 25.41 -17.91
N VAL A 120 -5.54 25.22 -16.60
CA VAL A 120 -4.76 24.27 -15.81
C VAL A 120 -5.69 23.19 -15.29
N TYR A 121 -5.25 21.95 -15.43
CA TYR A 121 -6.05 20.78 -15.17
C TYR A 121 -5.42 19.92 -14.09
N TRP A 122 -6.22 19.51 -13.11
CA TRP A 122 -5.82 18.54 -12.09
C TRP A 122 -6.68 17.29 -12.17
N GLN A 123 -6.06 16.14 -11.91
CA GLN A 123 -6.76 14.90 -11.64
C GLN A 123 -6.06 14.13 -10.55
N ARG A 124 -6.83 13.73 -9.52
CA ARG A 124 -6.29 13.02 -8.35
C ARG A 124 -7.27 11.97 -7.85
N ASP A 125 -6.74 10.80 -7.48
CA ASP A 125 -7.51 9.78 -6.77
C ASP A 125 -7.63 10.19 -5.28
N LEU A 126 -8.82 10.06 -4.71
CA LEU A 126 -9.15 10.50 -3.34
C LEU A 126 -9.75 9.33 -2.55
N ALA A 127 -9.01 8.89 -1.53
CA ALA A 127 -9.52 8.01 -0.48
C ALA A 127 -10.09 8.86 0.65
N ILE A 128 -11.31 8.54 1.11
CA ILE A 128 -11.95 9.19 2.25
C ILE A 128 -12.05 8.14 3.35
N TYR A 129 -11.37 8.35 4.48
CA TYR A 129 -11.42 7.45 5.64
C TYR A 129 -11.02 8.20 6.89
N ASP A 130 -11.43 7.67 8.04
CA ASP A 130 -10.98 8.13 9.35
C ASP A 130 -9.96 7.14 9.91
N LEU A 131 -8.86 7.62 10.50
CA LEU A 131 -7.84 6.77 11.10
C LEU A 131 -7.47 7.33 12.47
N ARG A 132 -7.84 6.60 13.51
CA ARG A 132 -7.63 7.00 14.91
C ARG A 132 -6.67 6.03 15.59
N VAL A 133 -5.73 6.58 16.33
CA VAL A 133 -4.91 5.81 17.27
C VAL A 133 -5.39 6.17 18.66
N ILE A 134 -5.91 5.20 19.39
CA ILE A 134 -6.42 5.40 20.73
C ILE A 134 -5.48 4.66 21.68
N GLU A 135 -4.87 5.42 22.59
CA GLU A 135 -3.91 4.88 23.56
C GLU A 135 -4.51 3.66 24.28
N LYS A 136 -3.74 2.56 24.35
CA LYS A 136 -4.14 1.27 24.96
C LYS A 136 -5.32 0.53 24.30
N LYS A 137 -6.02 1.14 23.34
CA LYS A 137 -7.13 0.51 22.60
C LYS A 137 -6.77 0.12 21.16
N GLY A 138 -5.62 0.57 20.66
CA GLY A 138 -5.13 0.21 19.33
C GLY A 138 -5.50 1.22 18.24
N ILE A 139 -5.47 0.75 16.99
CA ILE A 139 -5.71 1.54 15.79
C ILE A 139 -7.11 1.25 15.28
N TYR A 140 -7.85 2.29 14.89
CA TYR A 140 -9.19 2.20 14.33
C TYR A 140 -9.20 2.80 12.94
N LEU A 141 -9.66 2.02 11.96
CA LEU A 141 -9.95 2.49 10.62
C LEU A 141 -11.47 2.64 10.51
N ASN A 142 -11.92 3.87 10.28
CA ASN A 142 -13.30 4.29 10.41
C ASN A 142 -13.83 3.94 11.81
N GLU A 143 -14.86 3.10 11.90
CA GLU A 143 -15.44 2.67 13.19
C GLU A 143 -14.93 1.32 13.67
N ALA A 144 -14.09 0.63 12.89
CA ALA A 144 -13.63 -0.71 13.20
C ALA A 144 -12.17 -0.74 13.67
N GLU A 145 -11.89 -1.64 14.61
CA GLU A 145 -10.51 -1.94 15.01
C GLU A 145 -9.71 -2.48 13.81
N PHE A 146 -8.53 -1.91 13.60
CA PHE A 146 -7.62 -2.22 12.53
C PHE A 146 -6.37 -2.88 13.11
N HIS A 147 -6.20 -4.16 12.79
CA HIS A 147 -5.02 -4.93 13.16
C HIS A 147 -4.02 -4.87 12.00
N PRO A 148 -2.90 -4.15 12.15
CA PRO A 148 -1.96 -3.95 11.06
C PRO A 148 -1.08 -5.19 10.86
N HIS A 149 -1.10 -5.77 9.67
CA HIS A 149 -0.13 -6.74 9.19
C HIS A 149 0.85 -5.98 8.30
N ILE A 150 1.96 -5.58 8.92
CA ILE A 150 2.89 -4.60 8.38
C ILE A 150 4.02 -5.31 7.66
N VAL A 151 4.38 -4.79 6.49
CA VAL A 151 5.57 -5.21 5.75
C VAL A 151 6.40 -3.99 5.41
N GLU A 152 7.70 -4.07 5.64
CA GLU A 152 8.64 -3.05 5.17
C GLU A 152 8.85 -3.21 3.67
N TYR A 153 8.63 -2.12 2.93
CA TYR A 153 8.72 -2.10 1.47
C TYR A 153 9.70 -1.04 0.99
N ARG A 154 10.52 -1.45 0.02
CA ARG A 154 11.47 -0.62 -0.73
C ARG A 154 11.15 -0.75 -2.21
N LEU A 155 11.35 0.34 -2.95
CA LEU A 155 11.07 0.35 -4.39
C LEU A 155 11.95 -0.67 -5.14
N PRO A 156 11.40 -1.38 -6.15
CA PRO A 156 12.21 -2.21 -7.04
C PRO A 156 13.16 -1.35 -7.89
N PRO A 157 14.21 -1.94 -8.48
CA PRO A 157 15.05 -1.24 -9.45
C PRO A 157 14.22 -0.78 -10.66
N GLN A 158 14.57 0.40 -11.21
CA GLN A 158 13.82 1.03 -12.31
C GLN A 158 13.75 0.18 -13.58
N LEU A 159 14.87 -0.45 -13.91
CA LEU A 159 15.01 -1.39 -15.01
C LEU A 159 15.52 -2.71 -14.44
N SER A 160 14.80 -3.78 -14.73
CA SER A 160 15.21 -5.14 -14.46
C SER A 160 14.93 -6.00 -15.69
N GLU A 161 15.52 -7.19 -15.75
CA GLU A 161 15.14 -8.21 -16.74
C GLU A 161 13.66 -8.66 -16.60
N TYR A 162 12.94 -8.17 -15.58
CA TYR A 162 11.65 -8.68 -15.12
C TYR A 162 10.51 -7.67 -15.27
N GLY A 163 10.74 -6.63 -16.05
CA GLY A 163 9.77 -5.59 -16.38
C GLY A 163 10.12 -4.23 -15.79
N THR A 164 9.22 -3.29 -16.06
CA THR A 164 9.27 -1.93 -15.54
C THR A 164 9.13 -1.91 -14.02
N GLN A 165 9.59 -0.84 -13.38
CA GLN A 165 9.38 -0.65 -11.94
C GLN A 165 7.90 -0.76 -11.55
N ASP A 166 7.01 -0.22 -12.38
CA ASP A 166 5.56 -0.23 -12.17
C ASP A 166 4.99 -1.65 -12.14
N GLU A 167 5.32 -2.49 -13.13
CA GLU A 167 4.90 -3.89 -13.19
C GLU A 167 5.42 -4.70 -11.99
N GLN A 168 6.66 -4.41 -11.56
CA GLN A 168 7.23 -5.03 -10.37
C GLN A 168 6.48 -4.62 -9.11
N MET A 169 6.21 -3.32 -8.89
CA MET A 169 5.44 -2.83 -7.75
C MET A 169 4.03 -3.43 -7.73
N GLU A 170 3.39 -3.56 -8.88
CA GLU A 170 2.06 -4.15 -8.99
C GLU A 170 2.03 -5.62 -8.54
N ARG A 171 2.98 -6.40 -9.05
CA ARG A 171 3.16 -7.81 -8.68
C ARG A 171 3.54 -7.98 -7.21
N ASP A 172 4.39 -7.10 -6.69
CA ASP A 172 4.82 -7.12 -5.29
C ASP A 172 3.62 -6.89 -4.36
N LEU A 173 2.83 -5.85 -4.61
CA LEU A 173 1.65 -5.54 -3.82
C LEU A 173 0.56 -6.62 -3.92
N GLU A 174 0.46 -7.32 -5.05
CA GLU A 174 -0.42 -8.48 -5.20
C GLU A 174 0.03 -9.66 -4.32
N ARG A 175 1.34 -9.96 -4.30
CA ARG A 175 1.91 -10.99 -3.43
C ARG A 175 1.67 -10.64 -1.96
N LEU A 176 1.96 -9.41 -1.54
CA LEU A 176 1.72 -8.96 -0.17
C LEU A 176 0.25 -9.04 0.23
N ALA A 177 -0.65 -8.70 -0.69
CA ALA A 177 -2.09 -8.82 -0.49
C ALA A 177 -2.50 -10.28 -0.26
N ARG A 178 -1.95 -11.21 -1.05
CA ARG A 178 -2.22 -12.65 -0.92
C ARG A 178 -1.62 -13.25 0.36
N MET A 179 -0.48 -12.72 0.80
CA MET A 179 0.12 -13.04 2.10
C MET A 179 -0.79 -12.63 3.27
N GLY A 180 -1.69 -11.66 3.07
CA GLY A 180 -2.56 -11.13 4.11
C GLY A 180 -2.04 -9.83 4.74
N ALA A 181 -0.99 -9.22 4.18
CA ALA A 181 -0.57 -7.88 4.58
C ALA A 181 -1.65 -6.84 4.25
N ASN A 182 -1.76 -5.83 5.10
CA ASN A 182 -2.73 -4.74 4.94
C ASN A 182 -2.14 -3.35 5.23
N ALA A 183 -0.88 -3.30 5.67
CA ALA A 183 -0.15 -2.10 6.02
C ALA A 183 1.27 -2.18 5.46
N ILE A 184 1.81 -1.03 5.07
CA ILE A 184 3.16 -0.90 4.53
C ILE A 184 3.92 0.13 5.37
N LEU A 185 5.12 -0.26 5.79
CA LEU A 185 6.17 0.65 6.23
C LEU A 185 7.00 0.97 4.98
N PHE A 186 6.91 2.19 4.47
CA PHE A 186 7.62 2.55 3.23
C PHE A 186 8.95 3.22 3.55
N HIS A 187 10.05 2.61 3.13
CA HIS A 187 11.38 3.19 3.23
C HIS A 187 11.79 3.74 1.87
N ASN A 188 12.08 5.04 1.79
CA ASN A 188 12.55 5.69 0.58
C ASN A 188 14.04 6.07 0.75
N ASP A 189 14.92 5.24 0.18
CA ASP A 189 16.38 5.39 0.26
C ASP A 189 16.90 6.68 -0.41
N ASP A 190 16.12 7.33 -1.27
CA ASP A 190 16.49 8.59 -1.94
C ASP A 190 16.46 9.80 -0.98
N ARG A 191 16.05 9.63 0.28
CA ARG A 191 16.13 10.66 1.33
C ARG A 191 17.40 10.55 2.18
N LYS A 192 18.55 10.32 1.57
CA LYS A 192 19.82 10.65 2.23
C LYS A 192 19.95 12.16 2.34
N SER A 193 19.74 12.68 3.55
CA SER A 193 20.51 13.80 4.08
C SER A 193 20.42 15.13 3.33
N GLU A 194 19.22 15.70 3.19
CA GLU A 194 19.07 17.16 3.17
C GLU A 194 18.12 17.55 4.31
N GLY A 195 18.69 18.31 5.25
CA GLY A 195 18.10 18.81 6.50
C GLY A 195 16.61 18.56 6.70
N GLN A 196 16.26 17.43 7.33
CA GLN A 196 15.08 17.42 8.18
C GLN A 196 15.38 18.29 9.39
N GLU A 197 15.12 19.59 9.22
CA GLU A 197 14.89 20.48 10.34
C GLU A 197 13.92 19.78 11.30
N LYS A 198 14.36 19.76 12.56
CA LYS A 198 13.58 19.41 13.73
C LYS A 198 12.12 19.83 13.59
N THR A 199 11.26 18.87 13.27
CA THR A 199 9.84 18.90 13.67
C THR A 199 9.51 17.61 14.42
N GLY A 200 10.46 17.16 15.23
CA GLY A 200 10.18 16.44 16.47
C GLY A 200 9.99 17.47 17.57
N GLN A 201 8.78 18.01 17.68
CA GLN A 201 8.26 18.63 18.89
C GLN A 201 6.73 18.60 18.79
N ASP A 202 6.13 17.64 19.49
CA ASP A 202 5.08 17.86 20.48
C ASP A 202 4.23 19.11 20.29
N ASN A 203 3.48 19.22 19.19
CA ASN A 203 2.39 20.17 19.08
C ASN A 203 1.11 19.55 19.64
N ALA A 204 1.10 19.38 20.96
CA ALA A 204 -0.13 19.30 21.74
C ALA A 204 -0.93 20.58 21.51
N GLY A 205 -1.82 20.59 20.52
CA GLY A 205 -2.69 21.74 20.28
C GLY A 205 -3.30 21.88 18.89
N GLN A 206 -2.80 21.19 17.86
CA GLN A 206 -3.37 21.34 16.51
C GLN A 206 -4.33 20.18 16.21
N LYS A 207 -5.60 20.39 16.59
CA LYS A 207 -6.73 19.68 15.97
C LYS A 207 -6.73 20.06 14.49
N ASN A 208 -6.24 19.18 13.64
CA ASN A 208 -6.58 18.97 12.22
C ASN A 208 -5.41 18.27 11.54
N GLY A 209 -5.58 16.97 11.28
CA GLY A 209 -4.59 16.07 10.68
C GLY A 209 -4.32 16.36 9.21
N VAL A 210 -3.67 17.48 8.91
CA VAL A 210 -3.12 17.74 7.58
C VAL A 210 -1.63 17.42 7.61
N ARG A 211 -1.31 16.12 7.50
CA ARG A 211 0.02 15.73 7.02
C ARG A 211 -0.01 15.87 5.50
N GLN A 212 0.84 16.74 4.98
CA GLN A 212 1.16 16.78 3.56
C GLN A 212 1.79 15.42 3.20
N ASN A 213 0.97 14.45 2.79
CA ASN A 213 1.48 13.26 2.12
C ASN A 213 2.06 13.74 0.79
N PRO A 214 3.32 13.41 0.44
CA PRO A 214 3.90 13.80 -0.84
C PRO A 214 3.06 13.19 -1.96
N GLY A 215 2.14 13.98 -2.50
CA GLY A 215 1.10 13.60 -3.44
C GLY A 215 1.60 13.38 -4.87
N THR A 216 2.86 13.02 -5.06
CA THR A 216 3.49 12.84 -6.37
C THR A 216 3.90 11.40 -6.70
N ASP A 217 3.86 10.47 -5.75
CA ASP A 217 4.46 9.13 -5.89
C ASP A 217 3.45 8.06 -6.37
N HIS A 218 3.75 7.45 -7.52
CA HIS A 218 2.97 6.38 -8.15
C HIS A 218 2.67 5.24 -7.17
N PHE A 219 3.63 4.92 -6.29
CA PHE A 219 3.55 3.83 -5.33
C PHE A 219 2.40 3.99 -4.33
N TYR A 220 2.24 5.17 -3.72
CA TYR A 220 1.15 5.43 -2.75
C TYR A 220 -0.23 5.24 -3.39
N ARG A 221 -0.38 5.67 -4.64
CA ARG A 221 -1.63 5.49 -5.39
C ARG A 221 -1.91 4.01 -5.63
N LEU A 222 -0.91 3.21 -5.98
CA LEU A 222 -1.05 1.75 -6.10
C LEU A 222 -1.46 1.13 -4.75
N CYS A 223 -0.85 1.57 -3.65
CA CYS A 223 -1.18 1.11 -2.31
C CYS A 223 -2.64 1.38 -1.95
N LEU A 224 -3.12 2.62 -2.14
CA LEU A 224 -4.50 2.99 -1.87
C LEU A 224 -5.49 2.19 -2.73
N LYS A 225 -5.22 2.02 -4.03
CA LYS A 225 -6.02 1.20 -4.95
C LYS A 225 -6.11 -0.25 -4.52
N ARG A 226 -5.04 -0.75 -3.90
CA ARG A 226 -4.99 -2.09 -3.32
C ARG A 226 -5.30 -2.12 -1.84
N GLY A 227 -5.84 -1.06 -1.24
CA GLY A 227 -6.30 -1.11 0.16
C GLY A 227 -5.20 -1.24 1.22
N PHE A 228 -3.96 -0.86 0.90
CA PHE A 228 -2.87 -0.82 1.88
C PHE A 228 -2.83 0.52 2.59
N LEU A 229 -2.71 0.49 3.91
CA LEU A 229 -2.41 1.67 4.71
C LEU A 229 -0.89 1.90 4.75
N VAL A 230 -0.42 3.04 4.25
CA VAL A 230 1.02 3.37 4.20
C VAL A 230 1.35 4.38 5.28
N LYS A 231 2.39 4.11 6.08
CA LYS A 231 2.96 5.06 7.04
C LYS A 231 4.48 5.02 7.01
N ASP A 232 5.07 6.12 7.47
CA ASP A 232 6.50 6.32 7.73
C ASP A 232 6.98 5.72 9.05
N LEU A 233 6.06 5.49 9.99
CA LEU A 233 6.34 4.87 11.28
C LEU A 233 5.19 3.99 11.77
N TRP A 234 5.55 2.82 12.27
CA TRP A 234 4.67 1.91 13.00
C TRP A 234 5.32 1.55 14.33
N ILE A 235 4.54 1.58 15.42
CA ILE A 235 4.98 1.12 16.73
C ILE A 235 4.35 -0.26 16.94
N THR A 236 5.20 -1.29 17.00
CA THR A 236 4.81 -2.70 17.11
C THR A 236 5.84 -3.43 17.96
N ASP A 237 5.36 -4.38 18.76
CA ASP A 237 6.20 -5.26 19.59
C ASP A 237 6.79 -6.41 18.74
N GLU A 238 6.15 -6.76 17.63
CA GLU A 238 6.66 -7.75 16.68
C GLU A 238 7.63 -7.10 15.68
N LYS A 239 8.67 -7.85 15.32
CA LYS A 239 9.59 -7.48 14.24
C LYS A 239 8.85 -7.43 12.90
N ILE A 240 9.00 -6.32 12.18
CA ILE A 240 8.37 -6.13 10.88
C ILE A 240 9.17 -6.90 9.81
N PRO A 241 8.54 -7.80 9.04
CA PRO A 241 9.23 -8.48 7.95
C PRO A 241 9.54 -7.53 6.79
N ILE A 242 10.69 -7.75 6.15
CA ILE A 242 11.17 -6.95 5.03
C ILE A 242 10.81 -7.67 3.73
N TYR A 243 10.13 -6.99 2.81
CA TYR A 243 9.73 -7.63 1.55
C TYR A 243 10.94 -7.97 0.68
N ARG A 244 11.84 -7.00 0.46
CA ARG A 244 13.07 -7.15 -0.34
C ARG A 244 14.24 -6.45 0.37
N GLY A 245 15.37 -7.13 0.45
CA GLY A 245 16.62 -6.58 0.99
C GLY A 245 17.31 -5.56 0.10
N LEU A 246 18.40 -4.99 0.61
CA LEU A 246 19.35 -4.25 -0.23
C LEU A 246 20.16 -5.21 -1.11
N PRO A 247 20.71 -4.76 -2.25
CA PRO A 247 21.59 -5.59 -3.08
C PRO A 247 22.76 -6.18 -2.27
N GLY A 248 22.95 -7.50 -2.34
CA GLY A 248 23.98 -8.22 -1.58
C GLY A 248 23.62 -8.51 -0.11
N GLU A 249 22.46 -8.06 0.37
CA GLU A 249 21.94 -8.42 1.68
C GLU A 249 21.18 -9.75 1.56
N THR A 250 21.65 -10.78 2.26
CA THR A 250 21.04 -12.11 2.29
C THR A 250 20.71 -12.49 3.73
N THR A 251 19.71 -11.83 4.29
CA THR A 251 19.18 -12.23 5.61
C THR A 251 18.06 -13.26 5.42
N GLN A 252 17.92 -14.18 6.37
CA GLN A 252 16.84 -15.18 6.38
C GLN A 252 15.44 -14.57 6.60
N GLU A 253 15.36 -13.26 6.81
CA GLU A 253 14.15 -12.54 7.22
C GLU A 253 13.42 -11.85 6.07
N MET A 254 13.97 -11.95 4.85
CA MET A 254 13.37 -11.37 3.65
C MET A 254 12.24 -12.24 3.14
N LEU A 255 11.15 -11.62 2.67
CA LEU A 255 10.01 -12.34 2.08
C LEU A 255 10.23 -12.71 0.60
N LEU A 256 11.08 -11.95 -0.09
CA LEU A 256 11.48 -12.17 -1.47
C LEU A 256 12.99 -12.42 -1.52
N SER A 257 13.40 -13.49 -2.19
CA SER A 257 14.80 -13.83 -2.42
C SER A 257 15.50 -12.77 -3.29
N GLU A 258 16.84 -12.79 -3.27
CA GLU A 258 17.70 -11.89 -4.06
C GLU A 258 17.42 -12.00 -5.57
N ASP A 259 16.96 -13.16 -6.04
CA ASP A 259 16.55 -13.37 -7.44
C ASP A 259 15.32 -12.53 -7.87
N GLY A 260 14.65 -11.86 -6.94
CA GLY A 260 13.48 -11.01 -7.16
C GLY A 260 12.21 -11.77 -7.56
N ARG A 261 12.24 -13.11 -7.53
CA ARG A 261 11.20 -13.99 -8.07
C ARG A 261 10.66 -14.95 -7.03
N THR A 262 11.57 -15.58 -6.29
CA THR A 262 11.28 -16.66 -5.36
C THR A 262 10.83 -16.11 -4.03
N LEU A 263 9.61 -16.47 -3.62
CA LEU A 263 9.11 -16.21 -2.29
C LEU A 263 9.79 -17.15 -1.31
N THR A 264 10.29 -16.60 -0.21
CA THR A 264 11.05 -17.37 0.77
C THR A 264 10.13 -18.18 1.67
N GLU A 265 10.72 -19.09 2.44
CA GLU A 265 10.01 -19.78 3.52
C GLU A 265 9.34 -18.80 4.50
N HIS A 266 9.98 -17.66 4.79
CA HIS A 266 9.45 -16.63 5.69
C HIS A 266 8.17 -15.97 5.14
N TYR A 267 8.04 -15.84 3.82
CA TYR A 267 6.78 -15.43 3.19
C TYR A 267 5.64 -16.40 3.52
N TYR A 268 5.88 -17.71 3.40
CA TYR A 268 4.83 -18.71 3.64
C TYR A 268 4.48 -18.83 5.12
N TYR A 269 5.44 -18.59 6.02
CA TYR A 269 5.16 -18.43 7.45
C TYR A 269 4.12 -17.32 7.70
N TYR A 270 4.37 -16.11 7.18
CA TYR A 270 3.43 -15.00 7.34
C TYR A 270 2.15 -15.18 6.55
N GLN A 271 2.19 -15.85 5.40
CA GLN A 271 0.97 -16.20 4.67
C GLN A 271 0.08 -17.11 5.52
N ALA A 272 0.64 -18.11 6.20
CA ALA A 272 -0.10 -18.95 7.12
C ALA A 272 -0.54 -18.16 8.38
N LYS A 273 0.23 -17.17 8.86
CA LYS A 273 -0.14 -16.34 10.01
C LYS A 273 -1.29 -15.37 9.70
N TRP A 274 -1.29 -14.75 8.51
CA TRP A 274 -2.11 -13.57 8.21
C TRP A 274 -3.20 -13.80 7.16
N SER A 275 -2.98 -14.73 6.23
CA SER A 275 -3.91 -14.94 5.12
C SER A 275 -5.16 -15.70 5.56
N ARG A 276 -6.26 -15.38 4.88
CA ARG A 276 -7.51 -16.14 4.97
C ARG A 276 -7.60 -17.24 3.91
N GLU A 277 -6.76 -17.19 2.88
CA GLU A 277 -6.66 -18.27 1.90
C GLU A 277 -6.03 -19.50 2.57
N PRO A 278 -6.50 -20.73 2.32
CA PRO A 278 -5.84 -21.93 2.83
C PRO A 278 -4.37 -22.00 2.45
N VAL A 279 -3.50 -22.27 3.43
CA VAL A 279 -2.04 -22.40 3.27
C VAL A 279 -1.57 -23.75 3.77
N LEU A 280 -0.67 -24.37 3.01
CA LEU A 280 0.08 -25.56 3.42
C LEU A 280 1.49 -25.47 2.83
N TYR A 281 2.50 -25.35 3.68
CA TYR A 281 3.90 -25.23 3.27
C TYR A 281 4.81 -26.07 4.18
N PRO A 282 5.37 -27.17 3.69
CA PRO A 282 6.42 -27.90 4.40
C PRO A 282 7.74 -27.11 4.37
N ALA A 283 8.22 -26.72 5.55
CA ALA A 283 9.42 -25.92 5.72
C ALA A 283 10.68 -26.78 5.62
N LEU A 284 11.13 -27.08 4.39
CA LEU A 284 12.26 -27.98 4.15
C LEU A 284 13.57 -27.53 4.81
N SER A 285 13.72 -26.23 5.09
CA SER A 285 14.90 -25.75 5.82
C SER A 285 14.95 -26.25 7.27
N THR A 286 13.80 -26.63 7.83
CA THR A 286 13.68 -27.23 9.17
C THR A 286 13.86 -28.74 9.18
N LEU A 287 13.94 -29.38 8.00
CA LEU A 287 14.12 -30.83 7.91
C LEU A 287 15.52 -31.20 8.38
N HIS A 288 15.59 -31.93 9.50
CA HIS A 288 16.85 -32.40 10.04
C HIS A 288 16.70 -33.76 10.73
N ARG A 289 17.82 -34.45 10.92
CA ARG A 289 17.89 -35.68 11.70
C ARG A 289 18.14 -35.34 13.17
N GLN A 290 17.27 -35.85 14.05
CA GLN A 290 17.36 -35.72 15.50
C GLN A 290 18.43 -36.69 16.06
N GLU A 291 18.81 -36.51 17.33
CA GLU A 291 19.84 -37.32 18.00
C GLU A 291 19.50 -38.82 18.04
N ASN A 292 18.22 -39.17 18.08
CA ASN A 292 17.72 -40.55 18.04
C ASN A 292 17.75 -41.17 16.63
N GLY A 293 18.20 -40.42 15.62
CA GLY A 293 18.27 -40.87 14.23
C GLY A 293 16.98 -40.69 13.44
N LEU A 294 15.88 -40.23 14.04
CA LEU A 294 14.62 -39.93 13.36
C LEU A 294 14.64 -38.52 12.74
N LEU A 295 13.68 -38.20 11.88
CA LEU A 295 13.58 -36.88 11.25
C LEU A 295 12.58 -35.97 11.99
N SER A 296 12.85 -34.67 11.95
CA SER A 296 11.90 -33.62 12.35
C SER A 296 11.63 -32.69 11.17
N LEU A 297 10.38 -32.27 11.01
CA LEU A 297 9.93 -31.35 9.97
C LEU A 297 8.83 -30.42 10.50
N THR A 298 9.02 -29.12 10.29
CA THR A 298 7.98 -28.12 10.52
C THR A 298 7.13 -27.91 9.26
N VAL A 299 5.83 -27.75 9.44
CA VAL A 299 4.87 -27.40 8.40
C VAL A 299 4.15 -26.13 8.81
N TYR A 300 4.11 -25.12 7.93
CA TYR A 300 3.30 -23.93 8.12
C TYR A 300 1.93 -24.12 7.49
N SER A 301 0.87 -23.89 8.27
CA SER A 301 -0.50 -23.93 7.78
C SER A 301 -1.42 -23.04 8.63
N ASN A 302 -2.46 -22.50 8.01
CA ASN A 302 -3.55 -21.82 8.71
C ASN A 302 -4.79 -22.71 8.89
N GLN A 303 -4.67 -24.00 8.55
CA GLN A 303 -5.75 -24.97 8.70
C GLN A 303 -5.82 -25.48 10.14
N LYS A 304 -7.01 -25.91 10.57
CA LYS A 304 -7.22 -26.40 11.95
C LYS A 304 -6.50 -27.71 12.26
N LYS A 305 -6.13 -28.48 11.23
CA LYS A 305 -5.52 -29.80 11.34
C LYS A 305 -4.57 -30.03 10.17
N VAL A 306 -3.39 -30.56 10.48
CA VAL A 306 -2.39 -31.00 9.50
C VAL A 306 -2.10 -32.48 9.74
N VAL A 307 -2.00 -33.24 8.65
CA VAL A 307 -1.77 -34.68 8.66
C VAL A 307 -0.49 -34.97 7.89
N LEU A 308 0.39 -35.78 8.47
CA LEU A 308 1.62 -36.27 7.84
C LEU A 308 1.49 -37.78 7.60
N TYR A 309 1.85 -38.19 6.40
CA TYR A 309 1.97 -39.58 5.97
C TYR A 309 3.42 -39.88 5.61
N VAL A 310 3.88 -41.08 5.97
CA VAL A 310 5.21 -41.61 5.68
C VAL A 310 5.03 -42.87 4.84
N ASP A 311 5.58 -42.89 3.63
CA ASP A 311 5.45 -43.97 2.65
C ASP A 311 3.98 -44.41 2.42
N GLY A 312 3.07 -43.43 2.41
CA GLY A 312 1.63 -43.65 2.20
C GLY A 312 0.86 -44.11 3.44
N VAL A 313 1.53 -44.32 4.58
CA VAL A 313 0.90 -44.69 5.85
C VAL A 313 0.73 -43.44 6.71
N LEU A 314 -0.44 -43.28 7.34
CA LEU A 314 -0.70 -42.21 8.29
C LEU A 314 0.32 -42.29 9.44
N PHE A 315 1.14 -41.25 9.61
CA PHE A 315 2.11 -41.17 10.70
C PHE A 315 1.50 -40.44 11.89
N LEU A 316 1.10 -39.17 11.70
CA LEU A 316 0.55 -38.35 12.78
C LEU A 316 -0.36 -37.27 12.21
N PHE A 317 -1.32 -36.84 13.01
CA PHE A 317 -2.00 -35.57 12.79
C PHE A 317 -1.83 -34.65 13.99
N GLN A 318 -1.76 -33.35 13.73
CA GLN A 318 -1.73 -32.32 14.75
C GLN A 318 -2.90 -31.35 14.53
N SER A 319 -3.45 -30.86 15.63
CA SER A 319 -4.45 -29.78 15.59
C SER A 319 -3.76 -28.46 15.88
N ALA A 320 -4.27 -27.37 15.30
CA ALA A 320 -3.71 -26.04 15.46
C ALA A 320 -3.58 -25.70 16.96
N GLN A 321 -2.39 -25.30 17.38
CA GLN A 321 -2.12 -24.86 18.74
C GLN A 321 -2.36 -23.35 18.85
N THR A 322 -2.69 -22.87 20.05
CA THR A 322 -2.68 -21.44 20.36
C THR A 322 -1.23 -20.96 20.41
N GLY A 323 -0.70 -20.38 19.34
CA GLY A 323 0.66 -19.83 19.36
C GLY A 323 1.30 -19.50 18.02
N GLY A 324 0.86 -20.10 16.91
CA GLY A 324 1.48 -19.83 15.61
C GLY A 324 0.95 -20.73 14.48
N PRO A 325 1.40 -20.48 13.23
CA PRO A 325 1.05 -21.30 12.06
C PRO A 325 1.85 -22.61 11.98
N GLU A 326 2.75 -22.90 12.92
CA GLU A 326 3.64 -24.05 12.88
C GLU A 326 3.01 -25.36 13.39
N PHE A 327 3.27 -26.45 12.66
CA PHE A 327 3.00 -27.83 13.03
C PHE A 327 4.33 -28.59 12.96
N ILE A 328 4.87 -28.99 14.11
CA ILE A 328 6.21 -29.59 14.21
C ILE A 328 6.05 -31.10 14.35
N PHE A 329 6.38 -31.86 13.31
CA PHE A 329 6.37 -33.31 13.34
C PHE A 329 7.76 -33.82 13.70
N GLU A 330 7.88 -34.40 14.89
CA GLU A 330 9.11 -35.02 15.38
C GLU A 330 9.03 -36.54 15.24
N ASP A 331 10.18 -37.20 15.42
CA ASP A 331 10.28 -38.66 15.45
C ASP A 331 9.77 -39.36 14.18
N ILE A 332 9.92 -38.71 13.02
CA ILE A 332 9.51 -39.25 11.73
C ILE A 332 10.47 -40.40 11.35
N PRO A 333 9.97 -41.63 11.15
CA PRO A 333 10.81 -42.77 10.79
C PRO A 333 11.41 -42.61 9.39
N ALA A 334 12.71 -42.92 9.28
CA ALA A 334 13.49 -42.81 8.04
C ALA A 334 14.39 -44.04 7.86
N GLU A 335 13.80 -45.24 7.92
CA GLU A 335 14.52 -46.52 7.86
C GLU A 335 15.11 -46.82 6.48
N LYS A 336 14.45 -46.37 5.40
CA LYS A 336 14.85 -46.60 4.01
C LYS A 336 14.75 -45.32 3.21
N LEU A 337 15.69 -45.15 2.28
CA LEU A 337 15.67 -44.08 1.28
C LEU A 337 15.41 -44.69 -0.12
N PRO A 338 14.70 -43.97 -1.02
CA PRO A 338 14.09 -42.67 -0.79
C PRO A 338 12.89 -42.74 0.17
N LEU A 339 12.71 -41.73 1.01
CA LEU A 339 11.59 -41.59 1.94
C LEU A 339 10.52 -40.69 1.31
N HIS A 340 9.28 -41.16 1.26
CA HIS A 340 8.17 -40.37 0.72
C HIS A 340 7.32 -39.79 1.86
N LEU A 341 7.25 -38.46 1.91
CA LEU A 341 6.39 -37.74 2.84
C LEU A 341 5.22 -37.13 2.08
N ALA A 342 4.01 -37.27 2.60
CA ALA A 342 2.85 -36.53 2.11
C ALA A 342 2.21 -35.76 3.26
N VAL A 343 1.86 -34.51 3.01
CA VAL A 343 1.25 -33.62 4.00
C VAL A 343 -0.10 -33.16 3.47
N GLU A 344 -1.12 -33.22 4.32
CA GLU A 344 -2.48 -32.79 4.01
C GLU A 344 -3.00 -31.80 5.06
N ALA A 345 -3.72 -30.77 4.62
CA ALA A 345 -4.35 -29.79 5.49
C ALA A 345 -5.61 -29.23 4.82
N GLY A 346 -6.78 -29.55 5.38
CA GLY A 346 -8.05 -29.19 4.76
C GLY A 346 -8.22 -29.85 3.38
N ASN A 347 -8.29 -29.05 2.32
CA ASN A 347 -8.34 -29.50 0.93
C ASN A 347 -6.98 -29.42 0.21
N LEU A 348 -5.90 -29.08 0.92
CA LEU A 348 -4.56 -28.98 0.37
C LEU A 348 -3.78 -30.27 0.63
N SER A 349 -2.99 -30.69 -0.35
CA SER A 349 -2.08 -31.82 -0.24
C SER A 349 -0.78 -31.54 -0.97
N THR A 350 0.35 -31.96 -0.41
CA THR A 350 1.66 -31.89 -1.08
C THR A 350 2.50 -33.12 -0.74
N SER A 351 3.41 -33.50 -1.62
CA SER A 351 4.28 -34.66 -1.45
C SER A 351 5.74 -34.30 -1.69
N LEU A 352 6.62 -34.89 -0.89
CA LEU A 352 8.05 -34.66 -0.89
C LEU A 352 8.78 -36.01 -0.96
N THR A 353 9.88 -36.05 -1.69
CA THR A 353 10.78 -37.21 -1.72
C THR A 353 12.12 -36.81 -1.15
N ILE A 354 12.52 -37.43 -0.04
CA ILE A 354 13.84 -37.27 0.56
C ILE A 354 14.72 -38.39 0.01
N ARG A 355 15.88 -38.02 -0.56
CA ARG A 355 16.80 -38.96 -1.23
C ARG A 355 17.99 -39.31 -0.38
#